data_AF-A0A232LX47-F1
#
_entry.id   AF-A0A232LX47-F1
#
_cell.length_a   1.000
_cell.length_b   1.000
_cell.length_c   1.000
_cell.angle_alpha   90.00
_cell.angle_beta   90.00
_cell.angle_gamma   90.00
#
_symmetry.space_group_name_H-M   'P 1'
#
loop_
_entity.id
_entity.type
_entity.pdbx_description
1 polymer ?
#
loop_
_entity_poly.entity_id
_entity_poly.type
_entity_poly.pdbx_seq_one_letter_code
_entity_poly.pdbx_strand_id
1 'polypeptide(L)'
;MTRTDEAEWWFNAVYEAVQEIPHSRVTTYGHIARLLGHPRRARQVGICLKHLPSNSNSNNNGDDDDNDDNVSGHTYHHFHSDNVPWQRVINSKGMISHRGPGSAAHQATILRQEGVSVEEDGMGEFHVDFGHYGWFPDRLPSEEGVSSVGDEDGDGNRSEG
;
A
#
# COMPACT_ATOMS: atom_id res chain seq x y z
N MET A 1 -6.72 20.63 -8.03
CA MET A 1 -5.77 21.05 -6.96
C MET A 1 -4.47 20.32 -7.20
N THR A 2 -3.38 21.02 -7.55
CA THR A 2 -2.05 20.42 -7.71
C THR A 2 -1.65 19.77 -6.39
N ARG A 3 -1.40 18.45 -6.38
CA ARG A 3 -0.81 17.79 -5.21
C ARG A 3 0.54 18.46 -4.95
N THR A 4 0.85 18.74 -3.69
CA THR A 4 2.21 19.19 -3.34
C THR A 4 3.20 18.06 -3.62
N ASP A 5 4.46 18.36 -3.94
CA ASP A 5 5.50 17.34 -4.18
C ASP A 5 5.57 16.30 -3.04
N GLU A 6 5.38 16.75 -1.78
CA GLU A 6 5.29 15.87 -0.61
C GLU A 6 4.11 14.88 -0.69
N ALA A 7 2.95 15.35 -1.15
CA ALA A 7 1.76 14.52 -1.28
C ALA A 7 1.93 13.49 -2.40
N GLU A 8 2.53 13.86 -3.53
CA GLU A 8 2.82 12.91 -4.61
C GLU A 8 3.81 11.84 -4.18
N TRP A 9 4.91 12.24 -3.54
CA TRP A 9 5.88 11.31 -2.96
C TRP A 9 5.20 10.35 -1.97
N TRP A 10 4.36 10.87 -1.07
CA TRP A 10 3.67 10.03 -0.08
C TRP A 10 2.74 9.00 -0.73
N PHE A 11 2.02 9.39 -1.79
CA PHE A 11 1.17 8.45 -2.53
C PHE A 11 2.00 7.33 -3.17
N ASN A 12 3.08 7.69 -3.86
CA ASN A 12 3.96 6.71 -4.52
C ASN A 12 4.59 5.76 -3.50
N ALA A 13 5.14 6.28 -2.40
CA ALA A 13 5.76 5.48 -1.34
C ALA A 13 4.76 4.50 -0.70
N VAL A 14 3.49 4.91 -0.51
CA VAL A 14 2.44 4.00 -0.03
C VAL A 14 2.15 2.89 -1.03
N TYR A 15 2.06 3.21 -2.32
CA TYR A 15 1.78 2.21 -3.35
C TYR A 15 2.93 1.21 -3.51
N GLU A 16 4.17 1.68 -3.53
CA GLU A 16 5.37 0.83 -3.56
C GLU A 16 5.42 -0.11 -2.35
N ALA A 17 5.24 0.43 -1.13
CA ALA A 17 5.22 -0.40 0.08
C ALA A 17 4.11 -1.46 0.07
N VAL A 18 2.95 -1.16 -0.51
CA VAL A 18 1.84 -2.12 -0.64
C VAL A 18 2.14 -3.20 -1.68
N GLN A 19 2.88 -2.88 -2.74
CA GLN A 19 3.33 -3.88 -3.72
C GLN A 19 4.30 -4.93 -3.13
N GLU A 20 4.97 -4.61 -2.03
CA GLU A 20 5.87 -5.55 -1.34
C GLU A 20 5.14 -6.59 -0.48
N ILE A 21 3.83 -6.46 -0.26
CA ILE A 21 3.07 -7.42 0.53
C ILE A 21 2.96 -8.74 -0.29
N PRO A 22 3.45 -9.88 0.23
CA PRO A 22 3.40 -11.14 -0.51
C PRO A 22 1.96 -11.61 -0.79
N HIS A 23 1.81 -12.49 -1.80
CA HIS A 23 0.55 -13.21 -2.00
C HIS A 23 0.16 -14.01 -0.76
N SER A 24 -1.14 -14.13 -0.52
CA SER A 24 -1.68 -14.82 0.66
C SER A 24 -1.28 -14.18 1.99
N ARG A 25 -0.83 -12.91 2.00
CA ARG A 25 -0.48 -12.19 3.22
C ARG A 25 -1.27 -10.90 3.33
N VAL A 26 -1.50 -10.48 4.58
CA VAL A 26 -2.20 -9.25 4.91
C VAL A 26 -1.40 -8.41 5.90
N THR A 27 -1.59 -7.10 5.84
CA THR A 27 -1.01 -6.16 6.78
C THR A 27 -2.00 -5.07 7.16
N THR A 28 -1.55 -4.07 7.91
CA THR A 28 -2.41 -3.00 8.42
C THR A 28 -2.00 -1.63 7.92
N TYR A 29 -2.96 -0.71 7.83
CA TYR A 29 -2.70 0.70 7.49
C TYR A 29 -1.63 1.34 8.38
N GLY A 30 -1.67 1.04 9.69
CA GLY A 30 -0.68 1.55 10.65
C GLY A 30 0.70 0.93 10.43
N HIS A 31 0.76 -0.32 10.00
CA HIS A 31 2.02 -0.99 9.72
C HIS A 31 2.69 -0.44 8.46
N ILE A 32 1.96 -0.23 7.36
CA ILE A 32 2.50 0.47 6.18
C ILE A 32 3.04 1.86 6.55
N ALA A 33 2.27 2.62 7.34
CA ALA A 33 2.71 3.93 7.80
C ALA A 33 3.99 3.86 8.67
N ARG A 34 4.14 2.80 9.48
CA ARG A 34 5.35 2.54 10.28
C ARG A 34 6.56 2.23 9.39
N LEU A 35 6.38 1.37 8.39
CA LEU A 35 7.45 0.99 7.46
C LEU A 35 8.00 2.21 6.72
N LEU A 36 7.14 3.14 6.33
CA LEU A 36 7.52 4.41 5.71
C LEU A 36 8.07 5.47 6.70
N GLY A 37 8.31 5.12 7.96
CA GLY A 37 8.84 6.06 8.98
C GLY A 37 7.82 7.07 9.54
N HIS A 38 6.53 6.93 9.20
CA HIS A 38 5.47 7.87 9.57
C HIS A 38 4.30 7.20 10.32
N PRO A 39 4.50 6.64 11.53
CA PRO A 39 3.50 5.82 12.22
C PRO A 39 2.17 6.53 12.53
N ARG A 40 2.16 7.88 12.57
CA ARG A 40 0.95 8.69 12.78
C ARG A 40 0.11 8.93 11.52
N ARG A 41 0.55 8.44 10.35
CA ARG A 41 -0.09 8.66 9.04
C ARG A 41 -0.98 7.50 8.57
N ALA A 42 -1.38 6.57 9.45
CA ALA A 42 -2.22 5.41 9.09
C ALA A 42 -3.52 5.78 8.32
N ARG A 43 -4.18 6.88 8.70
CA ARG A 43 -5.37 7.36 7.98
C ARG A 43 -5.05 7.82 6.55
N GLN A 44 -3.87 8.40 6.33
CA GLN A 44 -3.44 8.86 5.01
C GLN A 44 -3.15 7.68 4.08
N VAL A 45 -2.62 6.56 4.59
CA VAL A 45 -2.52 5.31 3.80
C VAL A 45 -3.89 4.90 3.25
N GLY A 46 -4.92 4.93 4.10
CA GLY A 46 -6.28 4.62 3.65
C GLY A 46 -6.84 5.61 2.61
N ILE A 47 -6.43 6.88 2.66
CA ILE A 47 -6.80 7.88 1.64
C ILE A 47 -6.11 7.55 0.32
N CYS A 48 -4.81 7.21 0.34
CA CYS A 48 -4.08 6.80 -0.87
C CYS A 48 -4.75 5.60 -1.56
N LEU A 49 -5.10 4.56 -0.80
CA LEU A 49 -5.77 3.37 -1.36
C LEU A 49 -7.19 3.66 -1.85
N LYS A 50 -7.91 4.61 -1.23
CA LYS A 50 -9.24 5.03 -1.70
C LYS A 50 -9.18 5.73 -3.06
N HIS A 51 -8.11 6.47 -3.33
CA HIS A 51 -7.89 7.22 -4.57
C HIS A 51 -7.01 6.48 -5.59
N LEU A 52 -6.81 5.18 -5.40
CA LEU A 52 -6.11 4.34 -6.37
C LEU A 52 -7.01 4.24 -7.62
N PRO A 53 -6.54 4.65 -8.81
CA PRO A 53 -7.34 4.59 -10.02
C PRO A 53 -7.58 3.14 -10.41
N SER A 54 -8.74 2.87 -11.01
CA SER A 54 -8.99 1.59 -11.66
C SER A 54 -8.13 1.47 -12.92
N ASN A 55 -7.75 0.24 -13.30
CA ASN A 55 -7.07 0.03 -14.58
C ASN A 55 -8.05 0.30 -15.72
N SER A 56 -8.08 1.55 -16.20
CA SER A 56 -8.88 1.96 -17.34
C SER A 56 -8.27 1.40 -18.61
N ASN A 57 -8.56 0.13 -18.93
CA ASN A 57 -8.51 -0.30 -20.31
C ASN A 57 -9.70 0.37 -21.02
N SER A 58 -9.50 1.62 -21.44
CA SER A 58 -10.51 2.48 -22.05
C SER A 58 -11.17 1.79 -23.24
N ASN A 59 -12.30 1.13 -22.99
CA ASN A 59 -13.36 0.95 -23.97
C ASN A 59 -14.64 1.52 -23.34
N ASN A 60 -14.81 2.82 -23.56
CA ASN A 60 -16.08 3.56 -23.59
C ASN A 60 -16.92 3.58 -22.29
N ASN A 61 -16.81 4.66 -21.53
CA ASN A 61 -17.84 5.70 -21.48
C ASN A 61 -17.47 6.73 -20.39
N GLY A 62 -17.58 8.00 -20.76
CA GLY A 62 -17.19 9.14 -19.93
C GLY A 62 -17.99 9.24 -18.64
N ASP A 63 -17.24 9.42 -17.56
CA ASP A 63 -17.62 10.21 -16.39
C ASP A 63 -16.32 10.36 -15.59
N ASP A 64 -15.54 11.40 -15.88
CA ASP A 64 -14.73 12.10 -14.88
C ASP A 64 -14.15 13.36 -15.52
N ASP A 65 -14.63 14.47 -14.98
CA ASP A 65 -14.35 15.86 -15.25
C ASP A 65 -12.95 16.22 -14.70
N ASP A 66 -11.96 16.35 -15.58
CA ASP A 66 -10.82 17.25 -15.37
C ASP A 66 -10.24 17.64 -16.74
N ASN A 67 -10.40 18.92 -17.08
CA ASN A 67 -9.88 19.58 -18.28
C ASN A 67 -8.35 19.65 -18.21
N ASP A 68 -7.66 18.78 -18.93
CA ASP A 68 -6.22 18.90 -19.22
C ASP A 68 -5.97 18.88 -20.73
N ASP A 69 -5.06 19.74 -21.15
CA ASP A 69 -4.78 20.15 -22.51
C ASP A 69 -4.43 18.95 -23.42
N ASN A 70 -4.98 19.00 -24.63
CA ASN A 70 -4.93 17.97 -25.65
C ASN A 70 -3.50 17.57 -26.08
N VAL A 71 -3.00 16.41 -25.62
CA VAL A 71 -2.05 15.55 -26.35
C VAL A 71 -2.34 14.06 -26.08
N SER A 72 -3.02 13.40 -27.02
CA SER A 72 -2.97 11.96 -27.30
C SER A 72 -3.26 10.95 -26.15
N GLY A 73 -4.55 10.60 -26.04
CA GLY A 73 -5.13 9.29 -25.70
C GLY A 73 -4.29 8.24 -24.96
N HIS A 74 -4.85 7.79 -23.83
CA HIS A 74 -4.37 6.82 -22.82
C HIS A 74 -3.61 7.47 -21.66
N THR A 75 -4.34 8.00 -20.69
CA THR A 75 -3.80 8.31 -19.35
C THR A 75 -3.42 7.00 -18.66
N TYR A 76 -2.18 6.54 -18.87
CA TYR A 76 -1.65 5.37 -18.18
C TYR A 76 -1.31 5.76 -16.74
N HIS A 77 -2.16 5.35 -15.80
CA HIS A 77 -1.83 5.47 -14.38
C HIS A 77 -0.76 4.42 -14.04
N HIS A 78 0.43 4.87 -13.62
CA HIS A 78 1.52 3.96 -13.22
C HIS A 78 1.09 3.03 -12.08
N PHE A 79 0.36 3.55 -11.09
CA PHE A 79 -0.26 2.76 -10.02
C PHE A 79 -1.76 2.70 -10.22
N HIS A 80 -2.34 1.50 -10.15
CA HIS A 80 -3.76 1.22 -10.35
C HIS A 80 -4.22 -0.01 -9.57
N SER A 81 -5.53 -0.25 -9.54
CA SER A 81 -6.20 -1.35 -8.81
C SER A 81 -5.64 -2.75 -9.07
N ASP A 82 -5.03 -2.98 -10.23
CA ASP A 82 -4.59 -4.31 -10.64
C ASP A 82 -3.12 -4.57 -10.30
N ASN A 83 -2.30 -3.51 -10.16
CA ASN A 83 -0.88 -3.64 -9.84
C ASN A 83 -0.53 -3.26 -8.39
N VAL A 84 -1.42 -2.58 -7.67
CA VAL A 84 -1.29 -2.32 -6.23
C VAL A 84 -2.27 -3.23 -5.48
N PRO A 85 -1.81 -4.21 -4.68
CA PRO A 85 -2.66 -5.19 -4.00
C PRO A 85 -3.36 -4.59 -2.76
N TRP A 86 -4.20 -3.57 -2.98
CA TRP A 86 -4.91 -2.82 -1.95
C TRP A 86 -5.76 -3.72 -1.03
N GLN A 87 -6.26 -4.85 -1.55
CA GLN A 87 -7.05 -5.82 -0.80
C GLN A 87 -6.30 -6.42 0.40
N ARG A 88 -4.95 -6.43 0.37
CA ARG A 88 -4.10 -6.99 1.44
C ARG A 88 -3.96 -6.08 2.66
N VAL A 89 -4.49 -4.85 2.60
CA VAL A 89 -4.41 -3.87 3.70
C VAL A 89 -5.74 -3.81 4.45
N ILE A 90 -5.74 -4.33 5.69
CA ILE A 90 -6.93 -4.40 6.56
C ILE A 90 -6.72 -3.60 7.85
N ASN A 91 -7.73 -3.55 8.73
CA ASN A 91 -7.60 -2.79 9.96
C ASN A 91 -6.72 -3.52 11.00
N SER A 92 -6.30 -2.80 12.04
CA SER A 92 -5.40 -3.34 13.09
C SER A 92 -6.00 -4.45 13.95
N LYS A 93 -7.32 -4.67 13.88
CA LYS A 93 -8.01 -5.74 14.60
C LYS A 93 -8.19 -7.01 13.75
N GLY A 94 -7.64 -7.04 12.53
CA GLY A 94 -7.81 -8.17 11.61
C GLY A 94 -9.12 -8.14 10.83
N MET A 95 -9.89 -7.04 10.90
CA MET A 95 -11.19 -6.93 10.25
C MET A 95 -11.12 -6.17 8.93
N ILE A 96 -11.96 -6.57 7.98
CA ILE A 96 -12.12 -5.88 6.69
C ILE A 96 -13.06 -4.69 6.89
N SER A 97 -12.60 -3.50 6.51
CA SER A 97 -13.36 -2.26 6.76
C SER A 97 -14.56 -2.13 5.83
N HIS A 98 -15.75 -1.89 6.38
CA HIS A 98 -16.95 -1.59 5.61
C HIS A 98 -16.90 -0.15 5.07
N ARG A 99 -16.72 0.02 3.75
CA ARG A 99 -16.60 1.32 3.07
C ARG A 99 -17.73 1.58 2.08
N GLY A 100 -18.88 0.96 2.31
CA GLY A 100 -20.06 1.01 1.46
C GLY A 100 -20.65 -0.38 1.23
N PRO A 101 -21.88 -0.46 0.69
CA PRO A 101 -22.56 -1.74 0.46
C PRO A 101 -21.69 -2.71 -0.33
N GLY A 102 -21.49 -3.91 0.20
CA GLY A 102 -20.73 -4.98 -0.48
C GLY A 102 -19.20 -4.80 -0.57
N SER A 103 -18.65 -3.65 -0.17
CA SER A 103 -17.19 -3.39 -0.25
C SER A 103 -16.36 -4.40 0.54
N ALA A 104 -16.75 -4.69 1.79
CA ALA A 104 -16.05 -5.66 2.63
C ALA A 104 -16.16 -7.09 2.07
N ALA A 105 -17.33 -7.48 1.56
CA ALA A 105 -17.54 -8.79 0.95
C ALA A 105 -16.72 -8.97 -0.33
N HIS A 106 -16.57 -7.93 -1.14
CA HIS A 106 -15.72 -7.94 -2.32
C HIS A 106 -14.24 -8.13 -1.94
N GLN A 107 -13.73 -7.33 -0.98
CA GLN A 107 -12.36 -7.49 -0.48
C GLN A 107 -12.13 -8.88 0.13
N ALA A 108 -13.10 -9.41 0.89
CA ALA A 108 -13.05 -10.78 1.43
C ALA A 108 -12.96 -11.83 0.31
N THR A 109 -13.70 -11.64 -0.78
CA THR A 109 -13.68 -12.56 -1.92
C THR A 109 -12.32 -12.59 -2.60
N ILE A 110 -11.71 -11.42 -2.85
CA ILE A 110 -10.38 -11.34 -3.48
C ILE A 110 -9.33 -11.99 -2.56
N LEU A 111 -9.36 -11.71 -1.26
CA LEU A 111 -8.45 -12.33 -0.29
C LEU A 111 -8.58 -13.86 -0.26
N ARG A 112 -9.81 -14.39 -0.28
CA ARG A 112 -10.05 -15.84 -0.35
C ARG A 112 -9.51 -16.45 -1.64
N GLN A 113 -9.59 -15.74 -2.78
CA GLN A 113 -9.00 -16.19 -4.04
C GLN A 113 -7.47 -16.24 -3.98
N GLU A 114 -6.84 -15.38 -3.19
CA GLU A 114 -5.41 -15.45 -2.89
C GLU A 114 -5.04 -16.52 -1.85
N GLY A 115 -6.01 -17.30 -1.34
CA GLY A 115 -5.76 -18.34 -0.34
C GLY A 115 -5.75 -17.84 1.12
N VAL A 116 -6.21 -16.61 1.37
CA VAL A 116 -6.40 -16.11 2.74
C VAL A 116 -7.74 -16.57 3.28
N SER A 117 -7.75 -17.29 4.40
CA SER A 117 -8.99 -17.61 5.11
C SER A 117 -9.58 -16.35 5.74
N VAL A 118 -10.78 -16.00 5.28
CA VAL A 118 -11.58 -14.89 5.83
C VAL A 118 -12.84 -15.46 6.45
N GLU A 119 -12.99 -15.31 7.75
CA GLU A 119 -14.17 -15.71 8.51
C GLU A 119 -15.22 -14.61 8.49
N GLU A 120 -16.51 -14.97 8.51
CA GLU A 120 -17.63 -14.05 8.64
C GLU A 120 -18.38 -14.38 9.94
N ASP A 121 -18.56 -13.39 10.80
CA ASP A 121 -19.28 -13.60 12.06
C ASP A 121 -20.81 -13.40 11.91
N GLY A 122 -21.54 -13.60 13.00
CA GLY A 122 -23.00 -13.47 13.02
C GLY A 122 -23.52 -12.03 12.78
N MET A 123 -22.64 -11.03 12.78
CA MET A 123 -22.96 -9.64 12.47
C MET A 123 -22.57 -9.27 11.03
N GLY A 124 -22.01 -10.20 10.25
CA GLY A 124 -21.54 -9.97 8.89
C GLY A 124 -20.21 -9.20 8.85
N GLU A 125 -19.44 -9.18 9.95
CA GLU A 125 -18.08 -8.66 9.94
C GLU A 125 -17.11 -9.74 9.44
N PHE A 126 -16.15 -9.33 8.62
CA PHE A 126 -15.15 -10.23 8.05
C PHE A 126 -13.82 -10.10 8.78
N HIS A 127 -13.23 -11.23 9.18
CA HIS A 127 -12.02 -11.30 9.99
C HIS A 127 -10.95 -12.19 9.34
N VAL A 128 -9.69 -11.83 9.55
CA VAL A 128 -8.51 -12.58 9.11
C VAL A 128 -7.58 -12.79 10.29
N ASP A 129 -7.12 -14.02 10.48
CA ASP A 129 -6.13 -14.35 11.51
C ASP A 129 -4.72 -13.88 11.09
N PHE A 130 -4.19 -12.91 11.83
CA PHE A 130 -2.83 -12.43 11.65
C PHE A 130 -1.77 -13.45 12.06
N GLY A 131 -2.08 -14.40 12.94
CA GLY A 131 -1.14 -15.47 13.30
C GLY A 131 -0.74 -16.29 12.08
N HIS A 132 -1.69 -16.57 11.20
CA HIS A 132 -1.43 -17.31 9.97
C HIS A 132 -1.05 -16.42 8.79
N TYR A 133 -1.77 -15.32 8.56
CA TYR A 133 -1.69 -14.51 7.33
C TYR A 133 -0.97 -13.17 7.49
N GLY A 134 -0.60 -12.78 8.71
CA GLY A 134 0.06 -11.51 8.97
C GLY A 134 1.40 -11.38 8.27
N TRP A 135 1.65 -10.19 7.72
CA TRP A 135 2.95 -9.74 7.23
C TRP A 135 3.34 -8.46 7.94
N PHE A 136 4.33 -8.60 8.83
CA PHE A 136 4.76 -7.54 9.76
C PHE A 136 6.30 -7.43 9.87
N PRO A 137 7.04 -7.24 8.77
CA PRO A 137 8.49 -7.04 8.85
C PRO A 137 8.83 -5.71 9.55
N ASP A 138 10.07 -5.55 9.99
CA ASP A 138 10.53 -4.30 10.60
C ASP A 138 10.96 -3.23 9.60
N ARG A 139 11.30 -3.64 8.38
CA ARG A 139 11.64 -2.78 7.24
C ARG A 139 11.08 -3.37 5.95
N LEU A 140 11.00 -2.58 4.89
CA LEU A 140 10.56 -3.06 3.59
C LEU A 140 11.59 -4.03 3.01
N PRO A 141 11.18 -5.17 2.42
CA PRO A 141 12.09 -6.07 1.69
C PRO A 141 13.02 -5.36 0.70
N SER A 142 12.54 -4.30 0.03
CA SER A 142 13.34 -3.47 -0.88
C SER A 142 14.49 -2.72 -0.18
N GLU A 143 14.38 -2.43 1.12
CA GLU A 143 15.41 -1.76 1.92
C GLU A 143 16.46 -2.72 2.51
N GLU A 144 16.15 -4.01 2.66
CA GLU A 144 17.07 -4.99 3.28
C GLU A 144 18.34 -5.26 2.45
N GLY A 145 18.37 -4.85 1.18
CA GLY A 145 19.54 -4.96 0.29
C GLY A 145 20.57 -3.83 0.42
N VAL A 146 20.24 -2.74 1.12
CA VAL A 146 21.13 -1.59 1.34
C VAL A 146 21.90 -1.79 2.65
N SER A 147 22.83 -2.75 2.64
CA SER A 147 23.81 -2.87 3.73
C SER A 147 24.63 -1.58 3.76
N SER A 148 24.61 -0.88 4.90
CA SER A 148 25.42 0.30 5.16
C SER A 148 26.87 0.04 4.74
N VAL A 149 27.35 0.77 3.72
CA VAL A 149 28.78 1.03 3.58
C VAL A 149 29.11 1.87 4.81
N GLY A 150 29.56 1.19 5.87
CA GLY A 150 30.18 1.86 6.99
C GLY A 150 31.47 2.45 6.48
N ASP A 151 31.55 3.77 6.42
CA ASP A 151 32.79 4.50 6.28
C ASP A 151 33.66 4.16 7.51
N GLU A 152 34.45 3.09 7.39
CA GLU A 152 35.58 2.82 8.27
C GLU A 152 36.71 3.80 7.90
N ASP A 153 36.59 5.06 8.31
CA ASP A 153 37.72 6.00 8.33
C ASP A 153 38.68 5.58 9.46
N GLY A 154 39.44 4.52 9.18
CA GLY A 154 40.66 4.17 9.90
C GLY A 154 41.87 4.82 9.24
N ASP A 155 42.21 6.05 9.61
CA ASP A 155 43.51 6.67 9.36
C ASP A 155 43.69 7.79 10.40
N GLY A 156 44.74 7.91 11.19
CA GLY A 156 46.03 7.28 11.22
C GLY A 156 46.85 8.11 12.22
N ASN A 157 47.48 7.42 13.17
CA ASN A 157 48.39 7.96 14.16
C ASN A 157 49.39 8.97 13.55
N ARG A 158 49.35 10.24 14.00
CA ARG A 158 50.48 11.18 13.88
C ARG A 158 51.00 11.54 15.25
N SER A 159 51.92 10.71 15.72
CA SER A 159 52.96 11.10 16.67
C SER A 159 54.25 11.34 15.91
N GLU A 160 55.07 12.24 16.47
CA GLU A 160 56.49 12.52 16.18
C GLU A 160 56.79 13.62 15.16
N GLY A 161 57.51 14.64 15.66
CA GLY A 161 58.05 15.80 14.96
C GLY A 161 58.25 16.99 15.87
#